data_AF-A0A838JBW8-F1
#
_entry.id   AF-A0A838JBW8-F1
#
_cell.length_a   1.000
_cell.length_b   1.000
_cell.length_c   1.000
_cell.angle_alpha   90.00
_cell.angle_beta   90.00
_cell.angle_gamma   90.00
#
_symmetry.space_group_name_H-M   'P 1'
#
loop_
_entity.id
_entity.type
_entity.pdbx_description
1 polymer ?
#
loop_
_entity_poly.entity_id
_entity_poly.type
_entity_poly.pdbx_seq_one_letter_code
_entity_poly.pdbx_strand_id
1 'polypeptide(L)'
;MARKRGNNEGTIFKRADGRYEARISLPNGKRKSFYGETRQEASDKLNDALQNQRRGLVPMDNRQTIQQFLKFWIEVKTHKLRESTIIRYQAHIKHLNDGIGGVVLSKLTPQKLQVFYNKVIEDGLSPGEVHDMHAVLKSALDYAVEMEHIHANPARKARATSKPRHEMATLNEEQVKIFLDQIRGHRLEALFILAVTTGMRKGELLALHWKEVDFSKKKLSVRYNLQMVTRERGNYRISDTKTSYSRRTIALTATAMRALQE
;
A
#
# COMPACT_ATOMS: atom_id res chain seq x y z
N MET A 1 -47.49 -20.18 33.60
CA MET A 1 -46.66 -20.65 32.46
C MET A 1 -45.64 -19.58 32.11
N ALA A 2 -44.35 -19.88 32.18
CA ALA A 2 -43.28 -18.90 31.95
C ALA A 2 -43.26 -18.45 30.49
N ARG A 3 -43.29 -17.12 30.27
CA ARG A 3 -43.24 -16.46 28.96
C ARG A 3 -42.04 -16.99 28.16
N LYS A 4 -42.30 -17.67 27.05
CA LYS A 4 -41.26 -18.15 26.12
C LYS A 4 -40.54 -16.92 25.56
N ARG A 5 -39.27 -16.75 25.92
CA ARG A 5 -38.43 -15.62 25.50
C ARG A 5 -38.30 -15.60 23.97
N GLY A 6 -38.26 -14.39 23.40
CA GLY A 6 -38.16 -14.20 21.96
C GLY A 6 -36.88 -14.80 21.38
N ASN A 7 -36.94 -15.29 20.15
CA ASN A 7 -35.73 -15.67 19.41
C ASN A 7 -34.77 -14.47 19.39
N ASN A 8 -33.50 -14.69 19.76
CA ASN A 8 -32.40 -13.71 19.94
C ASN A 8 -32.21 -13.09 21.35
N GLU A 9 -32.98 -13.47 22.38
CA GLU A 9 -32.64 -13.11 23.77
C GLU A 9 -31.59 -14.07 24.33
N GLY A 10 -30.32 -13.63 24.38
CA GLY A 10 -29.24 -14.45 24.91
C GLY A 10 -29.43 -14.81 26.39
N THR A 11 -28.85 -15.92 26.82
CA THR A 11 -28.93 -16.42 28.21
C THR A 11 -27.55 -16.45 28.84
N ILE A 12 -27.40 -15.87 30.04
CA ILE A 12 -26.15 -15.91 30.81
C ILE A 12 -26.38 -16.70 32.09
N PHE A 13 -25.55 -17.70 32.36
CA PHE A 13 -25.61 -18.49 33.60
C PHE A 13 -24.20 -18.91 34.04
N LYS A 14 -24.06 -19.22 35.33
CA LYS A 14 -22.80 -19.68 35.93
C LYS A 14 -22.66 -21.19 35.75
N ARG A 15 -21.49 -21.65 35.31
CA ARG A 15 -21.16 -23.08 35.13
C ARG A 15 -20.58 -23.69 36.40
N ALA A 16 -20.55 -25.02 36.44
CA ALA A 16 -19.95 -25.80 37.52
C ALA A 16 -18.44 -25.55 37.69
N ASP A 17 -17.74 -25.12 36.64
CA ASP A 17 -16.31 -24.77 36.66
C ASP A 17 -16.03 -23.32 37.11
N GLY A 18 -17.04 -22.61 37.62
CA GLY A 18 -16.91 -21.25 38.12
C GLY A 18 -17.06 -20.14 37.07
N ARG A 19 -16.92 -20.46 35.78
CA ARG A 19 -17.02 -19.49 34.67
C ARG A 19 -18.48 -19.16 34.32
N TYR A 20 -18.69 -18.01 33.69
CA TYR A 20 -19.98 -17.61 33.13
C TYR A 20 -20.07 -17.99 31.65
N GLU A 21 -21.18 -18.60 31.25
CA GLU A 21 -21.50 -18.91 29.86
C GLU A 21 -22.67 -18.05 29.39
N ALA A 22 -22.47 -17.35 28.27
CA ALA A 22 -23.50 -16.61 27.55
C ALA A 22 -23.83 -17.31 26.23
N ARG A 23 -25.11 -17.65 25.99
CA ARG A 23 -25.56 -18.35 24.78
C ARG A 23 -26.47 -17.48 23.91
N ILE A 24 -26.27 -17.57 22.60
CA ILE A 24 -27.15 -16.97 21.59
C ILE A 24 -27.59 -18.02 20.56
N SER A 25 -28.84 -17.95 20.13
CA SER A 25 -29.35 -18.68 18.96
C SER A 25 -29.16 -17.81 17.71
N LEU A 26 -28.42 -18.31 16.74
CA LEU A 26 -28.19 -17.63 15.46
C LEU A 26 -29.39 -17.87 14.51
N PRO A 27 -29.59 -17.04 13.47
CA PRO A 27 -30.70 -17.18 12.52
C PRO A 27 -30.71 -18.51 11.76
N ASN A 28 -29.55 -19.16 11.63
CA ASN A 28 -29.39 -20.49 11.03
C ASN A 28 -29.74 -21.65 11.98
N GLY A 29 -30.34 -21.36 13.14
CA GLY A 29 -30.72 -22.35 14.15
C GLY A 29 -29.56 -22.88 15.01
N LYS A 30 -28.30 -22.54 14.70
CA LYS A 30 -27.14 -22.96 15.50
C LYS A 30 -27.01 -22.10 16.77
N ARG A 31 -26.53 -22.70 17.86
CA ARG A 31 -26.24 -21.99 19.12
C ARG A 31 -24.75 -21.69 19.22
N LYS A 32 -24.41 -20.46 19.63
CA LYS A 32 -23.03 -20.05 19.93
C LYS A 32 -22.91 -19.65 21.40
N SER A 33 -21.83 -20.12 22.04
CA SER A 33 -21.52 -19.84 23.44
C SER A 33 -20.31 -18.92 23.56
N PHE A 34 -20.36 -18.02 24.53
CA PHE A 34 -19.27 -17.14 24.94
C PHE A 34 -18.99 -17.37 26.42
N TYR A 35 -17.72 -17.30 26.81
CA TYR A 35 -17.29 -17.60 28.17
C TYR A 35 -16.58 -16.40 28.78
N GLY A 36 -16.75 -16.16 30.07
CA GLY A 36 -16.02 -15.14 30.84
C GLY A 36 -15.81 -15.58 32.28
N GLU A 37 -14.77 -15.05 32.92
CA GLU A 37 -14.49 -15.25 34.34
C GLU A 37 -15.52 -14.51 35.21
N THR A 38 -16.07 -13.41 34.68
CA THR A 38 -17.16 -12.66 35.33
C THR A 38 -18.43 -12.66 34.47
N ARG A 39 -19.57 -12.41 35.14
CA ARG A 39 -20.85 -12.23 34.45
C ARG A 39 -20.80 -11.08 33.44
N GLN A 40 -20.08 -10.01 33.79
CA GLN A 40 -19.91 -8.84 32.93
C GLN A 40 -19.14 -9.20 31.66
N GLU A 41 -18.02 -9.92 31.78
CA GLU A 41 -17.20 -10.31 30.63
C GLU A 41 -17.98 -11.23 29.65
N ALA A 42 -18.77 -12.18 30.18
CA ALA A 42 -19.64 -13.02 29.36
C ALA A 42 -20.76 -12.19 28.69
N SER A 43 -21.28 -11.16 29.37
CA SER A 43 -22.29 -10.24 28.85
C SER A 43 -21.73 -9.35 27.74
N ASP A 44 -20.52 -8.83 27.89
CA ASP A 44 -19.89 -7.97 26.89
C ASP A 44 -19.63 -8.74 25.59
N LYS A 45 -19.11 -9.97 25.69
CA LYS A 45 -18.94 -10.87 24.52
C LYS A 45 -20.25 -11.20 23.83
N LEU A 46 -21.34 -11.38 24.60
CA LEU A 46 -22.68 -11.61 24.05
C LEU A 46 -23.22 -10.36 23.34
N ASN A 47 -23.07 -9.19 23.95
CA ASN A 47 -23.50 -7.91 23.38
C ASN A 47 -22.76 -7.62 22.08
N ASP A 48 -21.45 -7.85 22.02
CA ASP A 48 -20.65 -7.72 20.81
C ASP A 48 -21.17 -8.65 19.70
N ALA A 49 -21.47 -9.91 20.04
CA ALA A 49 -22.03 -10.87 19.09
C ALA A 49 -23.41 -10.47 18.56
N LEU A 50 -24.28 -9.96 19.42
CA LEU A 50 -25.61 -9.43 19.06
C LEU A 50 -25.49 -8.19 18.18
N GLN A 51 -24.56 -7.27 18.51
CA GLN A 51 -24.33 -6.06 17.73
C GLN A 51 -23.78 -6.40 16.34
N ASN A 52 -22.92 -7.41 16.25
CA ASN A 52 -22.44 -7.95 14.99
C ASN A 52 -23.58 -8.57 14.17
N GLN A 53 -24.44 -9.38 14.78
CA GLN A 53 -25.60 -9.97 14.12
C GLN A 53 -26.60 -8.93 13.62
N ARG A 54 -26.91 -7.90 14.42
CA ARG A 54 -27.80 -6.78 14.02
C ARG A 54 -27.26 -5.99 12.83
N ARG A 55 -25.95 -5.98 12.65
CA ARG A 55 -25.26 -5.37 11.51
C ARG A 55 -25.10 -6.31 10.30
N GLY A 56 -25.66 -7.53 10.36
CA GLY A 56 -25.48 -8.55 9.30
C GLY A 56 -24.10 -9.22 9.30
N LEU A 57 -23.29 -9.02 10.35
CA LEU A 57 -21.92 -9.51 10.43
C LEU A 57 -21.92 -10.94 10.98
N VAL A 58 -21.94 -11.94 10.07
CA VAL A 58 -21.72 -13.35 10.46
C VAL A 58 -20.30 -13.49 11.03
N PRO A 59 -20.08 -14.12 12.19
CA PRO A 59 -18.73 -14.36 12.67
C PRO A 59 -17.99 -15.27 11.68
N MET A 60 -17.13 -14.70 10.86
CA MET A 60 -16.21 -15.45 10.03
C MET A 60 -15.22 -16.11 10.99
N ASP A 61 -15.34 -17.43 11.13
CA ASP A 61 -14.39 -18.23 11.90
C ASP A 61 -13.11 -18.32 11.11
N ASN A 62 -12.35 -17.23 11.10
CA ASN A 62 -11.09 -17.14 10.38
C ASN A 62 -10.01 -16.78 11.38
N ARG A 63 -9.37 -17.83 11.94
CA ARG A 63 -8.17 -17.72 12.78
C ARG A 63 -6.95 -17.16 12.01
N GLN A 64 -7.11 -16.89 10.72
CA GLN A 64 -6.09 -16.32 9.86
C GLN A 64 -5.56 -15.00 10.42
N THR A 65 -4.23 -14.93 10.54
CA THR A 65 -3.53 -13.71 10.97
C THR A 65 -3.31 -12.76 9.80
N ILE A 66 -3.01 -11.50 10.10
CA ILE A 66 -2.66 -10.50 9.08
C ILE A 66 -1.46 -10.97 8.26
N GLN A 67 -0.42 -11.54 8.88
CA GLN A 67 0.75 -12.03 8.16
C GLN A 67 0.39 -13.14 7.16
N GLN A 68 -0.44 -14.10 7.58
CA GLN A 68 -0.90 -15.17 6.69
C GLN A 68 -1.72 -14.62 5.52
N PHE A 69 -2.61 -13.67 5.79
CA PHE A 69 -3.42 -13.02 4.78
C PHE A 69 -2.56 -12.20 3.80
N LEU A 70 -1.62 -11.38 4.29
CA LEU A 70 -0.75 -10.55 3.46
C LEU A 70 0.17 -11.38 2.56
N LYS A 71 0.65 -12.54 3.05
CA LYS A 71 1.42 -13.50 2.24
C LYS A 71 0.60 -14.01 1.06
N PHE A 72 -0.63 -14.46 1.30
CA PHE A 72 -1.52 -14.88 0.22
C PHE A 72 -1.89 -13.73 -0.72
N TRP A 73 -2.24 -12.56 -0.17
CA TRP A 73 -2.67 -11.41 -0.94
C TRP A 73 -1.60 -10.92 -1.92
N ILE A 74 -0.33 -10.85 -1.49
CA ILE A 74 0.75 -10.38 -2.36
C ILE A 74 0.97 -11.35 -3.52
N GLU A 75 0.89 -12.67 -3.30
CA GLU A 75 1.00 -13.70 -4.34
C GLU A 75 -0.10 -13.55 -5.41
N VAL A 76 -1.34 -13.27 -5.00
CA VAL A 76 -2.44 -13.02 -5.95
C VAL A 76 -2.28 -11.69 -6.68
N LYS A 77 -1.78 -10.66 -5.98
CA LYS A 77 -1.66 -9.29 -6.53
C LYS A 77 -0.50 -9.15 -7.53
N THR A 78 0.60 -9.87 -7.34
CA THR A 78 1.86 -9.72 -8.10
C THR A 78 1.70 -9.94 -9.60
N HIS A 79 0.80 -10.83 -10.05
CA HIS A 79 0.58 -11.10 -11.48
C HIS A 79 0.22 -9.86 -12.31
N LYS A 80 -0.31 -8.81 -11.68
CA LYS A 80 -0.73 -7.56 -12.34
C LYS A 80 0.23 -6.39 -12.07
N LEU A 81 1.30 -6.60 -11.33
CA LEU A 81 2.18 -5.53 -10.86
C LEU A 81 3.58 -5.61 -11.49
N ARG A 82 4.18 -4.44 -11.69
CA ARG A 82 5.60 -4.35 -12.04
C ARG A 82 6.45 -4.78 -10.86
N GLU A 83 7.59 -5.38 -11.14
CA GLU A 83 8.55 -5.90 -10.17
C GLU A 83 8.96 -4.86 -9.10
N SER A 84 9.24 -3.61 -9.50
CA SER A 84 9.55 -2.52 -8.58
C SER A 84 8.42 -2.19 -7.60
N THR A 85 7.16 -2.41 -8.01
CA THR A 85 5.99 -2.25 -7.13
C THR A 85 5.87 -3.42 -6.17
N ILE A 86 6.16 -4.64 -6.62
CA ILE A 86 6.19 -5.84 -5.78
C ILE A 86 7.22 -5.68 -4.65
N ILE A 87 8.43 -5.25 -4.99
CA ILE A 87 9.51 -5.03 -4.02
C ILE A 87 9.13 -3.99 -2.98
N ARG A 88 8.52 -2.87 -3.41
CA ARG A 88 8.00 -1.85 -2.49
C ARG A 88 6.89 -2.41 -1.59
N TYR A 89 5.97 -3.20 -2.13
CA TYR A 89 4.90 -3.82 -1.34
C TYR A 89 5.48 -4.78 -0.31
N GLN A 90 6.45 -5.60 -0.69
CA GLN A 90 7.15 -6.52 0.22
C GLN A 90 7.86 -5.78 1.36
N ALA A 91 8.52 -4.66 1.07
CA ALA A 91 9.14 -3.82 2.10
C ALA A 91 8.11 -3.33 3.13
N HIS A 92 6.95 -2.82 2.67
CA HIS A 92 5.88 -2.40 3.58
C HIS A 92 5.22 -3.57 4.33
N ILE A 93 5.04 -4.72 3.67
CA ILE A 93 4.50 -5.94 4.29
C ILE A 93 5.43 -6.43 5.40
N LYS A 94 6.75 -6.29 5.26
CA LYS A 94 7.69 -6.62 6.33
C LYS A 94 7.40 -5.81 7.60
N HIS A 95 7.33 -4.48 7.49
CA HIS A 95 6.99 -3.61 8.62
C HIS A 95 5.60 -3.93 9.22
N LEU A 96 4.62 -4.23 8.38
CA LEU A 96 3.29 -4.66 8.83
C LEU A 96 3.35 -5.97 9.61
N ASN A 97 4.15 -6.93 9.16
CA ASN A 97 4.32 -8.21 9.85
C ASN A 97 5.01 -8.04 11.21
N ASP A 98 6.05 -7.21 11.28
CA ASP A 98 6.82 -6.96 12.50
C ASP A 98 5.97 -6.32 13.61
N GLY A 99 4.99 -5.48 13.25
CA GLY A 99 4.13 -4.82 14.24
C GLY A 99 2.76 -5.45 14.49
N ILE A 100 2.04 -5.82 13.42
CA ILE A 100 0.65 -6.30 13.50
C ILE A 100 0.44 -7.69 12.89
N GLY A 101 1.49 -8.35 12.39
CA GLY A 101 1.39 -9.62 11.67
C GLY A 101 0.67 -10.73 12.44
N GLY A 102 0.87 -10.79 13.76
CA GLY A 102 0.24 -11.78 14.65
C GLY A 102 -1.22 -11.51 15.00
N VAL A 103 -1.76 -10.33 14.65
CA VAL A 103 -3.17 -10.00 14.92
C VAL A 103 -4.07 -10.82 14.00
N VAL A 104 -5.12 -11.44 14.56
CA VAL A 104 -6.16 -12.10 13.76
C VAL A 104 -6.87 -11.07 12.90
N LEU A 105 -7.03 -11.35 11.60
CA LEU A 105 -7.55 -10.41 10.61
C LEU A 105 -8.90 -9.78 11.02
N SER A 106 -9.81 -10.59 11.55
CA SER A 106 -11.13 -10.14 12.03
C SER A 106 -11.10 -9.31 13.33
N LYS A 107 -9.96 -9.30 14.05
CA LYS A 107 -9.74 -8.54 15.29
C LYS A 107 -8.90 -7.27 15.09
N LEU A 108 -8.61 -6.92 13.84
CA LEU A 108 -7.92 -5.68 13.51
C LEU A 108 -8.88 -4.50 13.65
N THR A 109 -8.48 -3.49 14.42
CA THR A 109 -9.30 -2.29 14.65
C THR A 109 -8.54 -1.04 14.20
N PRO A 110 -9.25 0.07 13.88
CA PRO A 110 -8.61 1.35 13.57
C PRO A 110 -7.67 1.84 14.67
N GLN A 111 -8.02 1.60 15.95
CA GLN A 111 -7.21 1.98 17.10
C GLN A 111 -5.88 1.22 17.14
N LYS A 112 -5.89 -0.09 16.88
CA LYS A 112 -4.64 -0.88 16.78
C LYS A 112 -3.73 -0.39 15.66
N LEU A 113 -4.32 0.02 14.54
CA LEU A 113 -3.58 0.61 13.42
C LEU A 113 -2.94 1.94 13.83
N GLN A 114 -3.67 2.81 14.53
CA GLN A 114 -3.12 4.09 14.97
C GLN A 114 -1.96 3.92 15.96
N VAL A 115 -2.10 3.02 16.93
CA VAL A 115 -1.02 2.70 17.88
C VAL A 115 0.21 2.17 17.15
N PHE A 116 0.01 1.26 16.19
CA PHE A 116 1.10 0.75 15.37
C PHE A 116 1.79 1.84 14.55
N TYR A 117 1.02 2.74 13.90
CA TYR A 117 1.58 3.84 13.11
C TYR A 117 2.39 4.81 13.96
N ASN A 118 1.90 5.17 15.15
CA ASN A 118 2.64 6.05 16.05
C ASN A 118 3.96 5.40 16.46
N LYS A 119 3.93 4.12 16.83
CA LYS A 119 5.13 3.37 17.22
C LYS A 119 6.19 3.34 16.12
N VAL A 120 5.83 3.02 14.88
CA VAL A 120 6.85 2.96 13.81
C VAL A 120 7.45 4.32 13.46
N ILE A 121 6.71 5.42 13.68
CA ILE A 121 7.24 6.78 13.53
C ILE A 121 8.25 7.08 14.64
N GLU A 122 7.93 6.69 15.88
CA GLU A 122 8.84 6.79 17.02
C GLU A 122 10.11 5.95 16.81
N ASP A 123 9.97 4.79 16.17
CA ASP A 123 11.08 3.90 15.78
C ASP A 123 11.88 4.42 14.56
N GLY A 124 11.52 5.58 13.99
CA GLY A 124 12.28 6.30 12.98
C GLY A 124 11.78 6.21 11.54
N LEU A 125 10.63 5.56 11.26
CA LEU A 125 10.03 5.61 9.92
C LEU A 125 9.45 7.00 9.62
N SER A 126 9.70 7.49 8.40
CA SER A 126 9.16 8.77 7.99
C SER A 126 7.62 8.75 7.87
N PRO A 127 6.93 9.88 8.12
CA PRO A 127 5.47 9.97 7.91
C PRO A 127 5.03 9.61 6.47
N GLY A 128 5.88 9.88 5.47
CA GLY A 128 5.62 9.50 4.08
C GLY A 128 5.64 7.98 3.86
N GLU A 129 6.56 7.28 4.53
CA GLU A 129 6.68 5.83 4.47
C GLU A 129 5.52 5.13 5.17
N VAL A 130 5.08 5.67 6.32
CA VAL A 130 3.88 5.18 7.02
C VAL A 130 2.62 5.38 6.19
N HIS A 131 2.49 6.49 5.48
CA HIS A 131 1.39 6.72 4.55
C HIS A 131 1.37 5.67 3.42
N ASP A 132 2.53 5.37 2.82
CA ASP A 132 2.62 4.37 1.75
C ASP A 132 2.34 2.95 2.28
N MET A 133 2.84 2.62 3.47
CA MET A 133 2.50 1.38 4.17
C MET A 133 0.99 1.27 4.45
N HIS A 134 0.36 2.35 4.89
CA HIS A 134 -1.09 2.42 5.10
C HIS A 134 -1.86 2.17 3.80
N ALA A 135 -1.41 2.75 2.67
CA ALA A 135 -2.05 2.55 1.37
C ALA A 135 -1.97 1.08 0.92
N VAL A 136 -0.84 0.40 1.15
CA VAL A 136 -0.69 -1.03 0.88
C VAL A 136 -1.64 -1.85 1.75
N LEU A 137 -1.65 -1.62 3.06
CA LEU A 137 -2.53 -2.32 3.99
C LEU A 137 -4.01 -2.10 3.64
N LYS A 138 -4.40 -0.87 3.33
CA LYS A 138 -5.76 -0.53 2.91
C LYS A 138 -6.16 -1.32 1.67
N SER A 139 -5.29 -1.41 0.65
CA SER A 139 -5.57 -2.19 -0.55
C SER A 139 -5.70 -3.70 -0.26
N ALA A 140 -4.92 -4.22 0.68
CA ALA A 140 -5.02 -5.62 1.09
C ALA A 140 -6.34 -5.90 1.82
N LEU A 141 -6.72 -5.01 2.75
CA LEU A 141 -7.96 -5.15 3.51
C LEU A 141 -9.21 -4.89 2.67
N ASP A 142 -9.13 -4.07 1.62
CA ASP A 142 -10.22 -3.95 0.64
C ASP A 142 -10.46 -5.28 -0.09
N TYR A 143 -9.38 -5.96 -0.50
CA TYR A 143 -9.48 -7.32 -1.07
C TYR A 143 -10.02 -8.33 -0.05
N ALA A 144 -9.65 -8.20 1.23
CA ALA A 144 -10.21 -9.04 2.29
C ALA A 144 -11.72 -8.86 2.45
N VAL A 145 -12.26 -7.66 2.22
CA VAL A 145 -13.70 -7.40 2.21
C VAL A 145 -14.35 -7.99 0.96
N GLU A 146 -13.75 -7.78 -0.21
CA GLU A 146 -14.24 -8.32 -1.49
C GLU A 146 -14.34 -9.86 -1.47
N MET A 147 -13.38 -10.52 -0.83
CA MET A 147 -13.34 -11.99 -0.68
C MET A 147 -14.06 -12.48 0.58
N GLU A 148 -14.82 -11.63 1.27
CA GLU A 148 -15.59 -12.02 2.45
C GLU A 148 -14.72 -12.70 3.54
N HIS A 149 -13.50 -12.20 3.79
CA HIS A 149 -12.69 -12.59 4.95
C HIS A 149 -12.97 -11.70 6.18
N ILE A 150 -13.37 -10.45 5.93
CA ILE A 150 -13.79 -9.47 6.93
C ILE A 150 -14.95 -8.65 6.38
N HIS A 151 -15.77 -8.09 7.26
CA HIS A 151 -16.95 -7.32 6.85
C HIS A 151 -16.67 -5.87 6.46
N ALA A 152 -15.61 -5.30 7.01
CA ALA A 152 -15.27 -3.90 6.77
C ALA A 152 -13.77 -3.70 6.88
N ASN A 153 -13.24 -2.77 6.09
CA ASN A 153 -11.84 -2.43 6.11
C ASN A 153 -11.54 -1.44 7.27
N PRO A 154 -10.85 -1.86 8.35
CA PRO A 154 -10.52 -0.98 9.47
C PRO A 154 -9.55 0.15 9.08
N ALA A 155 -8.73 -0.03 8.05
CA ALA A 155 -7.80 1.01 7.59
C ALA A 155 -8.55 2.21 6.98
N ARG A 156 -9.80 2.06 6.50
CA ARG A 156 -10.59 3.20 6.00
C ARG A 156 -10.96 4.21 7.10
N LYS A 157 -10.96 3.78 8.36
CA LYS A 157 -11.26 4.63 9.53
C LYS A 157 -10.01 5.04 10.31
N ALA A 158 -8.87 4.41 10.04
CA ALA A 158 -7.60 4.84 10.60
C ALA A 158 -7.10 6.10 9.87
N ARG A 159 -6.51 7.04 10.60
CA ARG A 159 -5.92 8.23 9.98
C ARG A 159 -4.50 7.89 9.54
N ALA A 160 -4.25 7.91 8.24
CA ALA A 160 -2.88 7.93 7.74
C ALA A 160 -2.22 9.26 8.14
N THR A 161 -0.90 9.24 8.35
CA THR A 161 -0.08 10.45 8.38
C THR A 161 -0.27 11.23 7.09
N SER A 162 -0.33 12.56 7.18
CA SER A 162 -0.26 13.38 5.97
C SER A 162 1.11 13.21 5.34
N LYS A 163 1.17 13.06 4.02
CA LYS A 163 2.45 13.14 3.32
C LYS A 163 3.00 14.56 3.51
N PRO A 164 4.19 14.73 4.12
CA PRO A 164 4.81 16.03 4.15
C PRO A 164 5.00 16.50 2.70
N ARG A 165 4.48 17.69 2.39
CA ARG A 165 4.75 18.33 1.12
C ARG A 165 6.15 18.92 1.22
N HIS A 166 7.08 18.31 0.50
CA HIS A 166 8.37 18.95 0.25
C HIS A 166 8.19 19.88 -0.95
N GLU A 167 8.47 21.17 -0.76
CA GLU A 167 8.58 22.08 -1.89
C GLU A 167 9.78 21.66 -2.73
N MET A 168 9.54 21.40 -4.00
CA MET A 168 10.61 21.03 -4.91
C MET A 168 11.43 22.27 -5.22
N ALA A 169 12.70 22.30 -4.81
CA ALA A 169 13.62 23.35 -5.24
C ALA A 169 13.79 23.24 -6.77
N THR A 170 13.30 24.25 -7.50
CA THR A 170 13.44 24.33 -8.96
C THR A 170 14.50 25.35 -9.34
N LEU A 171 15.29 25.05 -10.36
CA LEU A 171 16.22 26.01 -10.92
C LEU A 171 15.44 27.07 -11.70
N ASN A 172 15.78 28.34 -11.49
CA ASN A 172 15.32 29.42 -12.36
C ASN A 172 16.17 29.48 -13.65
N GLU A 173 15.79 30.36 -14.58
CA GLU A 173 16.47 30.45 -15.89
C GLU A 173 17.97 30.80 -15.77
N GLU A 174 18.33 31.72 -14.88
CA GLU A 174 19.72 32.11 -14.65
C GLU A 174 20.55 30.96 -14.08
N GLN A 175 20.00 30.24 -13.10
CA GLN A 175 20.62 29.06 -12.50
C GLN A 175 20.79 27.92 -13.51
N VAL A 176 19.83 27.74 -14.42
CA VAL A 176 19.97 26.79 -15.53
C VAL A 176 21.11 27.19 -16.46
N LYS A 177 21.23 28.48 -16.80
CA LYS A 177 22.35 28.97 -17.64
C LYS A 177 23.71 28.72 -16.97
N ILE A 178 23.84 29.06 -15.70
CA ILE A 178 25.05 28.81 -14.90
C ILE A 178 25.36 27.31 -14.88
N PHE A 179 24.36 26.47 -14.57
CA PHE A 179 24.53 25.03 -14.52
C PHE A 179 25.00 24.45 -15.86
N LEU A 180 24.38 24.85 -16.98
CA LEU A 180 24.74 24.37 -18.31
C LEU A 180 26.15 24.83 -18.75
N ASP A 181 26.61 25.99 -18.31
CA ASP A 181 27.97 26.46 -18.57
C ASP A 181 29.01 25.65 -17.79
N GLN A 182 28.72 25.32 -16.53
CA GLN A 182 29.63 24.58 -15.66
C GLN A 182 29.80 23.10 -16.04
N ILE A 183 28.84 22.51 -16.76
CA ILE A 183 28.92 21.10 -17.19
C ILE A 183 29.57 20.91 -18.57
N ARG A 184 30.05 21.97 -19.22
CA ARG A 184 30.71 21.86 -20.52
C ARG A 184 31.93 20.94 -20.44
N GLY A 185 32.04 20.00 -21.39
CA GLY A 185 33.07 18.95 -21.42
C GLY A 185 32.86 17.83 -20.41
N HIS A 186 31.81 17.86 -19.58
CA HIS A 186 31.51 16.78 -18.66
C HIS A 186 30.93 15.57 -19.42
N ARG A 187 31.31 14.35 -19.04
CA ARG A 187 30.85 13.10 -19.71
C ARG A 187 29.32 12.90 -19.78
N LEU A 188 28.55 13.67 -18.99
CA LEU A 188 27.08 13.63 -18.93
C LEU A 188 26.44 14.91 -19.47
N GLU A 189 27.20 15.78 -20.13
CA GLU A 189 26.71 17.06 -20.66
C GLU A 189 25.46 16.89 -21.52
N ALA A 190 25.51 16.01 -22.52
CA ALA A 190 24.38 15.70 -23.39
C ALA A 190 23.12 15.27 -22.62
N LEU A 191 23.29 14.48 -21.55
CA LEU A 191 22.18 14.00 -20.72
C LEU A 191 21.49 15.15 -19.99
N PHE A 192 22.26 16.09 -19.45
CA PHE A 192 21.72 17.24 -18.74
C PHE A 192 21.09 18.26 -19.69
N ILE A 193 21.72 18.52 -20.84
CA ILE A 193 21.14 19.37 -21.89
C ILE A 193 19.78 18.80 -22.31
N LEU A 194 19.70 17.50 -22.59
CA LEU A 194 18.43 16.85 -22.91
C LEU A 194 17.42 16.97 -21.77
N ALA A 195 17.82 16.76 -20.51
CA ALA A 195 16.92 16.88 -19.37
C ALA A 195 16.26 18.27 -19.30
N VAL A 196 17.05 19.33 -19.48
CA VAL A 196 16.58 20.72 -19.45
C VAL A 196 15.70 21.04 -20.66
N THR A 197 16.11 20.66 -21.87
CA THR A 197 15.40 21.08 -23.09
C THR A 197 14.18 20.24 -23.43
N THR A 198 14.11 19.00 -22.96
CA THR A 198 13.03 18.06 -23.32
C THR A 198 12.06 17.76 -22.18
N GLY A 199 12.44 18.05 -20.93
CA GLY A 199 11.66 17.71 -19.74
C GLY A 199 11.45 16.20 -19.55
N MET A 200 12.27 15.36 -20.18
CA MET A 200 12.19 13.90 -20.03
C MET A 200 12.48 13.46 -18.60
N ARG A 201 11.81 12.39 -18.16
CA ARG A 201 12.08 11.81 -16.82
C ARG A 201 13.46 11.15 -16.82
N LYS A 202 14.15 11.16 -15.68
CA LYS A 202 15.48 10.53 -15.52
C LYS A 202 15.57 9.11 -16.09
N GLY A 203 14.57 8.26 -15.81
CA GLY A 203 14.56 6.89 -16.33
C GLY A 203 14.36 6.81 -17.84
N GLU A 204 13.69 7.79 -18.46
CA GLU A 204 13.54 7.89 -19.92
C GLU A 204 14.87 8.32 -20.56
N LEU A 205 15.56 9.31 -19.98
CA LEU A 205 16.88 9.76 -20.43
C LEU A 205 17.92 8.64 -20.38
N LEU A 206 17.95 7.88 -19.27
CA LEU A 206 18.90 6.79 -19.06
C LEU A 206 18.59 5.53 -19.89
N ALA A 207 17.40 5.44 -20.50
CA ALA A 207 17.01 4.36 -21.41
C ALA A 207 16.95 4.82 -22.87
N LEU A 208 17.55 5.95 -23.22
CA LEU A 208 17.60 6.42 -24.58
C LEU A 208 18.54 5.54 -25.42
N HIS A 209 18.08 5.12 -26.60
CA HIS A 209 18.91 4.43 -27.59
C HIS A 209 19.08 5.33 -28.81
N TRP A 210 20.25 5.29 -29.45
CA TRP A 210 20.54 6.06 -30.67
C TRP A 210 19.50 5.87 -31.79
N LYS A 211 18.94 4.66 -31.93
CA LYS A 211 17.87 4.34 -32.90
C LYS A 211 16.59 5.18 -32.74
N GLU A 212 16.40 5.79 -31.57
CA GLU A 212 15.23 6.61 -31.28
C GLU A 212 15.44 8.10 -31.59
N VAL A 213 16.66 8.47 -31.99
CA VAL A 213 17.03 9.84 -32.37
C VAL A 213 17.06 9.92 -33.90
N ASP A 214 16.12 10.69 -34.46
CA ASP A 214 16.11 11.03 -35.87
C ASP A 214 16.73 12.41 -36.07
N PHE A 215 18.01 12.43 -36.42
CA PHE A 215 18.75 13.68 -36.65
C PHE A 215 18.24 14.45 -37.86
N SER A 216 17.73 13.75 -38.89
CA SER A 216 17.22 14.39 -40.11
C SER A 216 15.93 15.18 -39.83
N LYS A 217 15.04 14.60 -39.02
CA LYS A 217 13.77 15.22 -38.63
C LYS A 217 13.85 16.01 -37.33
N LYS A 218 15.02 16.04 -36.68
CA LYS A 218 15.27 16.70 -35.38
C LYS A 218 14.26 16.24 -34.31
N LYS A 219 14.05 14.93 -34.22
CA LYS A 219 13.03 14.33 -33.34
C LYS A 219 13.60 13.19 -32.51
N LEU A 220 13.14 13.09 -31.27
CA LEU A 220 13.48 12.01 -30.34
C LEU A 220 12.21 11.27 -29.93
N SER A 221 12.23 9.94 -30.05
CA SER A 221 11.13 9.07 -29.64
C SER A 221 11.36 8.51 -28.23
N VAL A 222 10.47 8.83 -27.29
CA VAL A 222 10.53 8.29 -25.93
C VAL A 222 9.75 6.98 -25.89
N ARG A 223 10.44 5.85 -25.80
CA ARG A 223 9.82 4.51 -25.79
C ARG A 223 10.10 3.67 -24.56
N TYR A 224 11.25 3.89 -23.93
CA TYR A 224 11.77 3.04 -22.88
C TYR A 224 11.98 3.83 -21.59
N ASN A 225 12.05 3.10 -20.48
CA ASN A 225 12.36 3.64 -19.17
C ASN A 225 13.23 2.67 -18.39
N LEU A 226 14.38 3.15 -17.92
CA LEU A 226 15.28 2.42 -17.04
C LEU A 226 14.75 2.48 -15.61
N GLN A 227 14.39 1.32 -15.08
CA GLN A 227 13.87 1.16 -13.73
C GLN A 227 14.89 0.46 -12.86
N MET A 228 15.12 0.99 -11.67
CA MET A 228 15.85 0.29 -10.63
C MET A 228 14.90 -0.72 -9.97
N VAL A 229 15.27 -1.99 -10.03
CA VAL A 229 14.45 -3.09 -9.52
C VAL A 229 14.67 -3.24 -8.02
N THR A 230 15.91 -3.44 -7.59
CA THR A 230 16.30 -3.43 -6.17
C THR A 230 17.31 -2.32 -5.90
N ARG A 231 17.53 -1.98 -4.62
CA ARG A 231 18.57 -1.01 -4.22
C ARG A 231 19.99 -1.57 -4.34
N GLU A 232 20.14 -2.85 -4.67
CA GLU A 232 21.44 -3.46 -4.91
C GLU A 232 22.03 -2.94 -6.21
N ARG A 233 23.34 -2.69 -6.18
CA ARG A 233 24.06 -2.09 -7.30
C ARG A 233 23.98 -3.00 -8.53
N GLY A 234 23.51 -2.44 -9.65
CA GLY A 234 23.47 -3.15 -10.94
C GLY A 234 22.10 -3.75 -11.30
N ASN A 235 21.13 -3.75 -10.38
CA ASN A 235 19.79 -4.29 -10.65
C ASN A 235 18.88 -3.27 -11.35
N TYR A 236 19.23 -2.94 -12.59
CA TYR A 236 18.43 -2.10 -13.48
C TYR A 236 17.79 -2.93 -14.57
N ARG A 237 16.55 -2.59 -14.94
CA ARG A 237 15.85 -3.17 -16.09
C ARG A 237 15.29 -2.08 -16.96
N ILE A 238 15.48 -2.24 -18.26
CA ILE A 238 14.78 -1.44 -19.26
C ILE A 238 13.37 -2.03 -19.39
N SER A 239 12.37 -1.17 -19.26
CA SER A 239 10.96 -1.55 -19.45
C SER A 239 10.31 -0.61 -20.45
N ASP A 240 9.29 -1.11 -21.15
CA ASP A 240 8.38 -0.23 -21.88
C ASP A 240 7.71 0.75 -20.91
N THR A 241 7.45 1.96 -21.40
CA THR A 241 6.72 2.96 -20.63
C THR A 241 5.31 2.47 -20.26
N LYS A 242 4.76 2.94 -19.12
CA LYS A 242 3.59 2.34 -18.43
C LYS A 242 2.32 2.23 -19.27
N THR A 243 2.17 3.06 -20.29
CA THR A 243 0.98 3.12 -21.16
C THR A 243 1.38 3.49 -22.59
N SER A 244 0.59 3.12 -23.60
CA SER A 244 0.79 3.58 -24.98
C SER A 244 0.86 5.11 -25.08
N TYR A 245 0.08 5.83 -24.27
CA TYR A 245 0.10 7.29 -24.13
C TYR A 245 1.42 7.89 -23.63
N SER A 246 2.27 7.10 -22.99
CA SER A 246 3.59 7.58 -22.52
C SER A 246 4.66 7.53 -23.61
N ARG A 247 4.38 6.87 -24.75
CA ARG A 247 5.20 6.97 -25.96
C ARG A 247 4.92 8.30 -26.64
N ARG A 248 5.95 9.11 -26.82
CA ARG A 248 5.83 10.44 -27.42
C ARG A 248 7.05 10.78 -28.23
N THR A 249 6.88 11.67 -29.20
CA THR A 249 7.98 12.24 -29.97
C THR A 249 8.19 13.68 -29.52
N ILE A 250 9.43 14.03 -29.21
CA ILE A 250 9.85 15.36 -28.78
C ILE A 250 10.69 15.98 -29.88
N ALA A 251 10.41 17.23 -30.24
CA ALA A 251 11.27 17.99 -31.15
C ALA A 251 12.55 18.40 -30.41
N LEU A 252 13.70 18.19 -31.03
CA LEU A 252 15.00 18.52 -30.46
C LEU A 252 15.37 19.97 -30.83
N THR A 253 15.83 20.71 -29.82
CA THR A 253 16.42 22.04 -30.03
C THR A 253 17.77 21.89 -30.75
N ALA A 254 18.26 22.97 -31.38
CA ALA A 254 19.59 22.97 -32.00
C ALA A 254 20.70 22.63 -30.99
N THR A 255 20.56 23.09 -29.74
CA THR A 255 21.49 22.76 -28.64
C THR A 255 21.47 21.28 -28.31
N ALA A 256 20.29 20.66 -28.17
CA ALA A 256 20.17 19.23 -27.89
C ALA A 256 20.72 18.36 -29.04
N MET A 257 20.51 18.81 -30.29
CA MET A 257 21.05 18.14 -31.47
C MET A 257 22.58 18.15 -31.47
N ARG A 258 23.20 19.30 -31.20
CA ARG A 258 24.66 19.43 -31.15
C ARG A 258 25.25 18.56 -30.04
N ALA A 259 24.67 18.63 -28.85
CA ALA A 259 25.12 17.85 -27.71
C ALA A 259 25.02 16.32 -27.90
N LEU A 260 24.16 15.86 -28.81
CA LEU A 260 24.03 14.44 -29.18
C LEU A 260 24.99 14.01 -30.30
N GLN A 261 25.68 14.94 -30.96
CA GLN A 261 26.60 14.66 -32.06
C GLN A 261 28.08 14.77 -31.68
N GLU A 262 28.37 15.38 -30.52
CA GLU A 262 29.68 15.41 -29.88
C GLU A 262 30.02 14.07 -29.21
#